data_AF-A0A534G510-F1
#
_entry.id   AF-A0A534G510-F1
#
_cell.length_a   1.000
_cell.length_b   1.000
_cell.length_c   1.000
_cell.angle_alpha   90.00
_cell.angle_beta   90.00
_cell.angle_gamma   90.00
#
_symmetry.space_group_name_H-M   'P 1'
#
loop_
_entity.id
_entity.type
_entity.pdbx_description
1 polymer ?
#
loop_
_entity_poly.entity_id
_entity_poly.type
_entity_poly.pdbx_seq_one_letter_code
_entity_poly.pdbx_strand_id
1 'polypeptide(L)'
;LVLPPVAVGYVLLILFGVRGPIGGWLRAHFGIELAFTTAGAALATAVMTFPLLVRAIRLSLENVDRGLEEAARTLGASALDRFVSITLPLMLPGILAGAVTAFSAGLGEFGAVITFASNVPGVTRTLPLALYTAMQSPTGDALALRLALLSFALGLAGLLAAELLVRRVRRLLGP
;
A
#
# COMPACT_ATOMS: atom_id res chain seq x y z
N LEU A 1 -6.23 10.81 -5.30
CA LEU A 1 -7.20 10.07 -6.14
C LEU A 1 -7.57 10.78 -7.45
N VAL A 2 -7.11 12.02 -7.69
CA VAL A 2 -7.48 12.80 -8.89
C VAL A 2 -6.51 12.54 -10.05
N LEU A 3 -5.25 12.21 -9.76
CA LEU A 3 -4.26 11.95 -10.80
C LEU A 3 -4.45 10.55 -11.40
N PRO A 4 -4.40 10.40 -12.74
CA PRO A 4 -4.36 9.10 -13.39
C PRO A 4 -3.17 8.27 -12.87
N PRO A 5 -3.33 6.96 -12.60
CA PRO A 5 -2.24 6.11 -12.09
C PRO A 5 -0.97 6.15 -12.94
N VAL A 6 -1.14 6.20 -14.27
CA VAL A 6 -0.03 6.34 -15.24
C VAL A 6 0.75 7.65 -15.02
N ALA A 7 0.04 8.76 -14.74
CA ALA A 7 0.69 10.03 -14.44
C ALA A 7 1.51 9.95 -13.15
N VAL A 8 1.01 9.26 -12.12
CA VAL A 8 1.74 9.01 -10.87
C VAL A 8 3.00 8.18 -11.15
N GLY A 9 2.87 7.08 -11.90
CA GLY A 9 4.02 6.26 -12.28
C GLY A 9 5.07 7.01 -13.09
N TYR A 10 4.64 7.93 -13.97
CA TYR A 10 5.55 8.79 -14.73
C TYR A 10 6.31 9.77 -13.82
N VAL A 11 5.63 10.41 -12.86
CA VAL A 11 6.28 11.26 -11.85
C VAL A 11 7.28 10.46 -11.02
N LEU A 12 6.92 9.24 -10.60
CA LEU A 12 7.85 8.35 -9.91
C LEU A 12 9.07 8.01 -10.77
N LEU A 13 8.89 7.78 -12.07
CA LEU A 13 10.00 7.52 -12.98
C LEU A 13 10.93 8.72 -13.13
N ILE A 14 10.39 9.95 -13.21
CA ILE A 14 11.20 11.17 -13.26
C ILE A 14 12.03 11.32 -11.97
N LEU A 15 11.42 11.07 -10.81
CA LEU A 15 12.07 11.27 -9.51
C LEU A 15 13.06 10.15 -9.15
N PHE A 16 12.64 8.91 -9.31
CA PHE A 16 13.33 7.69 -8.85
C PHE A 16 14.00 6.89 -9.98
N GLY A 17 13.91 7.35 -11.22
CA GLY A 17 14.67 6.78 -12.34
C GLY A 17 16.19 6.90 -12.12
N VAL A 18 16.97 6.13 -12.89
CA VAL A 18 18.45 6.06 -12.77
C VAL A 18 19.12 7.45 -12.89
N ARG A 19 18.54 8.35 -13.68
CA ARG A 19 18.97 9.74 -13.87
C ARG A 19 18.10 10.76 -13.12
N GLY A 20 17.13 10.29 -12.35
CA GLY A 20 16.26 11.15 -11.54
C GLY A 20 17.01 11.74 -10.35
N PRO A 21 16.55 12.87 -9.81
CA PRO A 21 17.21 13.54 -8.69
C PRO A 21 17.32 12.64 -7.45
N ILE A 22 16.29 11.83 -7.17
CA ILE A 22 16.28 10.92 -6.02
C ILE A 22 16.92 9.58 -6.38
N GLY A 23 16.55 9.00 -7.52
CA GLY A 23 17.08 7.70 -7.96
C GLY A 23 18.57 7.72 -8.23
N GLY A 24 19.08 8.78 -8.86
CA GLY A 24 20.51 8.97 -9.10
C GLY A 24 21.30 9.12 -7.80
N TRP A 25 20.76 9.86 -6.82
CA TRP A 25 21.36 10.02 -5.50
C TRP A 25 21.38 8.69 -4.72
N LEU A 26 20.27 7.96 -4.69
CA LEU A 26 20.18 6.65 -4.04
C LEU A 26 21.18 5.66 -4.62
N ARG A 27 21.33 5.66 -5.95
CA ARG A 27 22.30 4.80 -6.63
C ARG A 27 23.74 5.19 -6.30
N ALA A 28 24.06 6.48 -6.30
CA ALA A 28 25.42 6.96 -6.06
C ALA A 28 25.91 6.72 -4.63
N HIS A 29 25.02 6.83 -3.63
CA HIS A 29 25.39 6.73 -2.22
C HIS A 29 25.10 5.35 -1.60
N PHE A 30 24.08 4.64 -2.09
CA PHE A 30 23.62 3.37 -1.51
C PHE A 30 23.59 2.21 -2.51
N GLY A 31 23.85 2.45 -3.80
CA GLY A 31 23.75 1.41 -4.83
C GLY A 31 22.33 0.90 -5.07
N ILE A 32 21.31 1.66 -4.66
CA ILE A 32 19.89 1.25 -4.76
C ILE A 32 19.28 1.77 -6.06
N GLU A 33 18.66 0.88 -6.82
CA GLU A 33 17.87 1.20 -8.01
C GLU A 33 16.40 0.75 -7.82
N LEU A 34 15.48 1.70 -7.99
CA LEU A 34 14.04 1.45 -7.81
C LEU A 34 13.30 1.31 -9.13
N ALA A 35 13.64 2.09 -10.15
CA ALA A 35 13.02 1.92 -11.47
C ALA A 35 13.28 0.51 -12.02
N PHE A 36 12.25 -0.10 -12.61
CA PHE A 36 12.33 -1.45 -13.18
C PHE A 36 12.63 -2.60 -12.20
N THR A 37 12.46 -2.39 -10.89
CA THR A 37 12.65 -3.44 -9.87
C THR A 37 11.36 -3.81 -9.15
N THR A 38 11.35 -4.96 -8.48
CA THR A 38 10.24 -5.38 -7.59
C THR A 38 10.00 -4.36 -6.48
N ALA A 39 11.08 -3.81 -5.91
CA ALA A 39 11.00 -2.74 -4.91
C ALA A 39 10.34 -1.48 -5.48
N GLY A 40 10.63 -1.14 -6.74
CA GLY A 40 9.94 -0.05 -7.42
C GLY A 40 8.45 -0.30 -7.64
N ALA A 41 8.09 -1.52 -8.04
CA ALA A 41 6.69 -1.92 -8.15
C ALA A 41 5.96 -1.78 -6.80
N ALA A 42 6.59 -2.22 -5.71
CA ALA A 42 6.05 -2.04 -4.36
C ALA A 42 5.91 -0.57 -3.97
N LEU A 43 6.88 0.29 -4.32
CA LEU A 43 6.81 1.73 -4.10
C LEU A 43 5.64 2.37 -4.85
N ALA A 44 5.48 2.05 -6.14
CA ALA A 44 4.36 2.58 -6.94
C ALA A 44 3.01 2.19 -6.33
N THR A 45 2.84 0.92 -5.96
CA THR A 45 1.64 0.44 -5.27
C THR A 45 1.43 1.14 -3.92
N ALA A 46 2.49 1.35 -3.14
CA ALA A 46 2.41 2.04 -1.87
C ALA A 46 1.96 3.50 -2.05
N VAL A 47 2.54 4.23 -3.00
CA VAL A 47 2.15 5.63 -3.29
C VAL A 47 0.69 5.74 -3.70
N MET A 48 0.20 4.79 -4.49
CA MET A 48 -1.20 4.76 -4.93
C MET A 48 -2.18 4.43 -3.79
N THR A 49 -1.79 3.57 -2.86
CA THR A 49 -2.65 3.09 -1.78
C THR A 49 -2.50 3.92 -0.49
N PHE A 50 -1.43 4.68 -0.35
CA PHE A 50 -1.11 5.50 0.83
C PHE A 50 -2.24 6.46 1.23
N PRO A 51 -2.93 7.19 0.32
CA PRO A 51 -4.03 8.06 0.71
C PRO A 51 -5.20 7.33 1.37
N LEU A 52 -5.44 6.06 0.99
CA LEU A 52 -6.48 5.23 1.59
C LEU A 52 -6.13 4.85 3.03
N LEU A 53 -4.87 4.46 3.26
CA LEU A 53 -4.32 4.18 4.57
C LEU A 53 -4.42 5.42 5.48
N VAL A 54 -3.92 6.57 5.02
CA VAL A 54 -3.94 7.82 5.78
C VAL A 54 -5.36 8.25 6.13
N ARG A 55 -6.32 8.12 5.20
CA ARG A 55 -7.72 8.46 5.47
C ARG A 55 -8.30 7.62 6.60
N ALA A 56 -8.08 6.31 6.59
CA ALA A 56 -8.56 5.41 7.64
C ALA A 56 -7.91 5.71 9.00
N ILE A 57 -6.60 5.97 9.00
CA ILE A 57 -5.86 6.37 10.20
C ILE A 57 -6.43 7.67 10.78
N ARG A 58 -6.64 8.68 9.93
CA ARG A 58 -7.16 9.99 10.35
C ARG A 58 -8.55 9.87 10.97
N LEU A 59 -9.45 9.10 10.35
CA LEU A 59 -10.80 8.87 10.89
C LEU A 59 -10.74 8.19 12.26
N SER A 60 -9.78 7.30 12.48
CA SER A 60 -9.61 6.65 13.79
C SER A 60 -9.04 7.59 14.83
N LEU A 61 -8.10 8.46 14.44
CA LEU A 61 -7.54 9.48 15.33
C LEU A 61 -8.62 10.48 15.77
N GLU A 62 -9.54 10.86 14.87
CA GLU A 62 -10.66 11.76 15.19
C GLU A 62 -11.64 11.16 16.22
N ASN A 63 -11.67 9.84 16.38
CA ASN A 63 -12.50 9.14 17.38
C ASN A 63 -11.80 8.97 18.74
N VAL A 64 -10.52 9.33 18.86
CA VAL A 64 -9.78 9.26 20.14
C VAL A 64 -10.25 10.41 21.04
N ASP A 65 -10.70 10.08 22.25
CA ASP A 65 -11.09 11.09 23.24
C ASP A 65 -9.87 11.89 23.71
N ARG A 66 -9.87 13.20 23.40
CA ARG A 66 -8.80 14.13 23.77
C ARG A 66 -8.69 14.30 25.29
N GLY A 67 -9.77 14.04 26.04
CA GLY A 67 -9.78 14.07 27.50
C GLY A 67 -8.79 13.09 28.14
N LEU A 68 -8.56 11.93 27.50
CA LEU A 68 -7.58 10.95 27.97
C LEU A 68 -6.14 11.50 27.89
N GLU A 69 -5.79 12.16 26.79
CA GLU A 69 -4.48 12.79 26.62
C GLU A 69 -4.29 14.00 27.54
N GLU A 70 -5.36 14.77 27.80
CA GLU A 70 -5.34 15.90 28.71
C GLU A 70 -5.16 15.45 30.16
N ALA A 71 -5.87 14.42 30.60
CA ALA A 71 -5.72 13.83 31.93
C ALA A 71 -4.32 13.22 32.14
N ALA A 72 -3.78 12.52 31.15
CA ALA A 72 -2.41 12.02 31.24
C ALA A 72 -1.39 13.17 31.33
N ARG A 73 -1.63 14.28 30.62
CA ARG A 73 -0.77 15.47 30.69
C ARG A 73 -0.78 16.11 32.08
N THR A 74 -1.93 16.17 32.76
CA THR A 74 -2.00 16.72 34.14
C THR A 74 -1.28 15.82 35.15
N LEU A 75 -1.19 14.52 34.89
CA LEU A 75 -0.39 13.56 35.67
C LEU A 75 1.11 13.60 35.35
N GLY A 76 1.55 14.50 34.47
CA GLY A 76 2.97 14.68 34.11
C GLY A 76 3.46 13.81 32.96
N ALA A 77 2.57 13.12 32.23
CA ALA A 77 2.96 12.31 31.09
C ALA A 77 3.50 13.17 29.92
N SER A 78 4.66 12.78 29.40
CA SER A 78 5.27 13.44 28.24
C SER A 78 4.45 13.22 26.96
N ALA A 79 4.70 13.98 25.90
CA ALA A 79 3.99 13.80 24.63
C ALA A 79 4.23 12.41 24.00
N LEU A 80 5.45 11.88 24.10
CA LEU A 80 5.77 10.56 23.58
C LEU A 80 5.09 9.46 24.38
N ASP A 81 5.06 9.59 25.71
CA ASP A 81 4.34 8.66 26.58
C ASP A 81 2.87 8.59 26.19
N ARG A 82 2.16 9.73 26.17
CA ARG A 82 0.74 9.81 25.79
C ARG A 82 0.46 9.21 24.41
N PHE A 83 1.32 9.48 23.44
CA PHE A 83 1.18 8.91 22.10
C PHE A 83 1.27 7.38 22.12
N VAL A 84 2.26 6.82 22.82
CA VAL A 84 2.49 5.36 22.85
C VAL A 84 1.49 4.63 23.74
N SER A 85 1.10 5.21 24.88
CA SER A 85 0.24 4.57 25.88
C SER A 85 -1.25 4.78 25.64
N ILE A 86 -1.65 5.85 24.94
CA ILE A 86 -3.07 6.21 24.74
C ILE A 86 -3.40 6.29 23.25
N THR A 87 -2.81 7.24 22.53
CA THR A 87 -3.22 7.58 21.15
C THR A 87 -3.04 6.39 20.21
N LEU A 88 -1.84 5.77 20.23
CA LEU A 88 -1.44 4.69 19.32
C LEU A 88 -2.29 3.42 19.52
N PRO A 89 -2.51 2.91 20.76
CA PRO A 89 -3.41 1.78 20.99
C PRO A 89 -4.85 2.06 20.55
N LEU A 90 -5.38 3.26 20.83
CA LEU A 90 -6.75 3.61 20.49
C LEU A 90 -6.97 3.82 18.99
N MET A 91 -5.95 4.29 18.26
CA MET A 91 -6.02 4.44 16.79
C MET A 91 -5.67 3.14 16.03
N LEU A 92 -5.14 2.12 16.71
CA LEU A 92 -4.70 0.86 16.11
C LEU A 92 -5.79 0.16 15.28
N PRO A 93 -7.07 0.09 15.72
CA PRO A 93 -8.15 -0.47 14.90
C PRO A 93 -8.32 0.21 13.53
N GLY A 94 -8.02 1.51 13.45
CA GLY A 94 -8.04 2.30 12.21
C GLY A 94 -6.80 2.14 11.36
N ILE A 95 -5.62 2.04 11.98
CA ILE A 95 -4.37 1.67 11.27
C ILE A 95 -4.55 0.34 10.57
N LEU A 96 -5.08 -0.65 11.29
CA LEU A 96 -5.35 -1.98 10.76
C LEU A 96 -6.37 -1.95 9.62
N ALA A 97 -7.52 -1.28 9.79
CA ALA A 97 -8.52 -1.16 8.74
C ALA A 97 -7.96 -0.44 7.49
N GLY A 98 -7.14 0.60 7.69
CA GLY A 98 -6.44 1.29 6.62
C GLY A 98 -5.45 0.40 5.89
N ALA A 99 -4.69 -0.43 6.62
CA ALA A 99 -3.73 -1.37 6.04
C ALA A 99 -4.43 -2.42 5.18
N VAL A 100 -5.56 -2.98 5.64
CA VAL A 100 -6.38 -3.90 4.84
C VAL A 100 -6.90 -3.22 3.59
N THR A 101 -7.45 -2.02 3.72
CA THR A 101 -7.98 -1.25 2.58
C THR A 101 -6.90 -0.96 1.55
N ALA A 102 -5.73 -0.50 2.00
CA ALA A 102 -4.58 -0.22 1.13
C ALA A 102 -4.06 -1.49 0.45
N PHE A 103 -3.97 -2.61 1.19
CA PHE A 103 -3.58 -3.91 0.63
C PHE A 103 -4.55 -4.36 -0.47
N SER A 104 -5.86 -4.35 -0.19
CA SER A 104 -6.88 -4.75 -1.17
C SER A 104 -6.87 -3.86 -2.41
N ALA A 105 -6.71 -2.55 -2.25
CA ALA A 105 -6.56 -1.64 -3.37
C ALA A 105 -5.26 -1.90 -4.17
N GLY A 106 -4.18 -2.25 -3.48
CA GLY A 106 -2.88 -2.51 -4.11
C GLY A 106 -2.83 -3.80 -4.94
N LEU A 107 -3.64 -4.81 -4.62
CA LEU A 107 -3.72 -6.06 -5.40
C LEU A 107 -4.18 -5.83 -6.85
N GLY A 108 -5.01 -4.81 -7.06
CA GLY A 108 -5.50 -4.43 -8.37
C GLY A 108 -4.61 -3.43 -9.09
N GLU A 109 -3.49 -3.00 -8.51
CA GLU A 109 -2.76 -1.88 -9.08
C GLU A 109 -1.97 -2.26 -10.34
N PHE A 110 -2.11 -1.42 -11.35
CA PHE A 110 -1.63 -1.64 -12.70
C PHE A 110 -0.90 -0.41 -13.26
N GLY A 111 -1.56 0.75 -13.25
CA GLY A 111 -1.14 1.88 -14.08
C GLY A 111 0.14 2.57 -13.58
N ALA A 112 0.29 2.78 -12.27
CA ALA A 112 1.54 3.33 -11.74
C ALA A 112 2.68 2.32 -11.87
N VAL A 113 2.40 1.04 -11.64
CA VAL A 113 3.39 -0.05 -11.67
C VAL A 113 3.93 -0.27 -13.08
N ILE A 114 3.07 -0.38 -14.10
CA ILE A 114 3.55 -0.58 -15.49
C ILE A 114 4.41 0.60 -15.96
N THR A 115 4.08 1.81 -15.54
CA THR A 115 4.79 3.02 -15.98
C THR A 115 6.14 3.17 -15.30
N PHE A 116 6.25 2.81 -14.02
CA PHE A 116 7.48 2.97 -13.24
C PHE A 116 8.40 1.73 -13.24
N ALA A 117 7.81 0.54 -13.16
CA ALA A 117 8.52 -0.74 -13.03
C ALA A 117 8.52 -1.57 -14.33
N SER A 118 7.79 -1.14 -15.37
CA SER A 118 7.60 -1.90 -16.62
C SER A 118 6.97 -3.28 -16.40
N ASN A 119 6.87 -4.09 -17.45
CA ASN A 119 6.29 -5.43 -17.44
C ASN A 119 7.34 -6.49 -17.79
N VAL A 120 8.32 -6.69 -16.90
CA VAL A 120 9.42 -7.64 -17.10
C VAL A 120 9.04 -9.00 -16.49
N PRO A 121 8.92 -10.07 -17.30
CA PRO A 121 8.62 -11.41 -16.79
C PRO A 121 9.66 -11.86 -15.76
N GLY A 122 9.20 -12.45 -14.65
CA GLY A 122 10.08 -12.95 -13.57
C GLY A 122 10.69 -11.87 -12.67
N VAL A 123 10.49 -10.59 -12.98
CA VAL A 123 11.01 -9.47 -12.19
C VAL A 123 9.88 -8.56 -11.72
N THR A 124 9.26 -7.78 -12.62
CA THR A 124 8.27 -6.75 -12.23
C THR A 124 6.83 -7.08 -12.63
N ARG A 125 6.64 -8.21 -13.33
CA ARG A 125 5.31 -8.65 -13.78
C ARG A 125 4.43 -9.06 -12.61
N THR A 126 3.46 -8.21 -12.29
CA THR A 126 2.37 -8.50 -11.34
C THR A 126 1.23 -9.29 -12.00
N LEU A 127 0.29 -9.80 -11.20
CA LEU A 127 -0.88 -10.50 -11.71
C LEU A 127 -1.72 -9.65 -12.68
N PRO A 128 -2.05 -8.37 -12.40
CA PRO A 128 -2.72 -7.50 -13.36
C PRO A 128 -1.93 -7.35 -14.67
N LEU A 129 -0.61 -7.24 -14.61
CA LEU A 129 0.24 -7.13 -15.81
C LEU A 129 0.27 -8.43 -16.62
N ALA A 130 0.32 -9.58 -15.95
CA ALA A 130 0.25 -10.88 -16.61
C ALA A 130 -1.10 -11.07 -17.32
N LEU A 131 -2.20 -10.70 -16.65
CA LEU A 131 -3.54 -10.73 -17.22
C LEU A 131 -3.64 -9.83 -18.46
N TYR A 132 -3.19 -8.57 -18.35
CA TYR A 132 -3.18 -7.62 -19.46
C TYR A 132 -2.32 -8.11 -20.64
N THR A 133 -1.19 -8.75 -20.36
CA THR A 133 -0.33 -9.35 -21.40
C THR A 133 -1.04 -10.52 -22.10
N ALA A 134 -1.71 -11.38 -21.34
CA ALA A 134 -2.45 -12.51 -21.88
C ALA A 134 -3.61 -12.04 -22.77
N MET A 135 -4.35 -11.02 -22.35
CA MET A 135 -5.47 -10.45 -23.13
C MET A 135 -5.04 -9.85 -24.47
N GLN A 136 -3.79 -9.40 -24.60
CA GLN A 136 -3.27 -8.86 -25.86
C GLN A 136 -2.71 -9.93 -26.80
N SER A 137 -2.62 -11.19 -26.34
CA SER A 137 -2.17 -12.30 -27.18
C SER A 137 -3.33 -12.85 -28.01
N PRO A 138 -3.15 -13.09 -29.33
CA PRO A 138 -4.21 -13.63 -30.19
C PRO A 138 -4.78 -14.98 -29.75
N THR A 139 -4.03 -15.76 -28.98
CA THR A 139 -4.44 -17.08 -28.43
C THR A 139 -4.50 -17.08 -26.91
N GLY A 140 -4.54 -15.89 -26.29
CA GLY A 140 -4.39 -15.72 -24.85
C GLY A 140 -5.65 -15.86 -24.01
N ASP A 141 -6.83 -15.97 -24.61
CA ASP A 141 -8.12 -15.93 -23.90
C ASP A 141 -8.23 -16.93 -22.75
N ALA A 142 -7.83 -18.19 -22.99
CA ALA A 142 -7.85 -19.22 -21.96
C ALA A 142 -6.89 -18.92 -20.80
N LEU A 143 -5.72 -18.35 -21.09
CA LEU A 143 -4.75 -17.94 -20.08
C LEU A 143 -5.25 -16.72 -19.32
N ALA A 144 -5.81 -15.72 -20.02
CA ALA A 144 -6.39 -14.53 -19.43
C ALA A 144 -7.52 -14.89 -18.45
N LEU A 145 -8.43 -15.77 -18.83
CA LEU A 145 -9.50 -16.24 -17.95
C LEU A 145 -8.95 -16.92 -16.68
N ARG A 146 -7.96 -17.80 -16.82
CA ARG A 146 -7.31 -18.47 -15.67
C ARG A 146 -6.64 -17.46 -14.74
N LEU A 147 -5.93 -16.48 -15.29
CA LEU A 147 -5.29 -15.42 -14.51
C LEU A 147 -6.30 -14.49 -13.84
N ALA A 148 -7.43 -14.20 -14.49
CA ALA A 148 -8.51 -13.41 -13.90
C ALA A 148 -9.14 -14.13 -12.70
N LEU A 149 -9.47 -15.42 -12.86
CA LEU A 149 -10.00 -16.24 -11.77
C LEU A 149 -9.01 -16.37 -10.62
N LEU A 150 -7.73 -16.59 -10.91
CA LEU A 150 -6.67 -16.64 -9.90
C LEU A 150 -6.53 -15.30 -9.17
N SER A 151 -6.55 -14.18 -9.90
CA SER A 151 -6.47 -12.83 -9.33
C SER A 151 -7.66 -12.55 -8.42
N PHE A 152 -8.87 -12.93 -8.84
CA PHE A 152 -10.08 -12.81 -8.03
C PHE A 152 -10.01 -13.67 -6.77
N ALA A 153 -9.60 -14.94 -6.89
CA ALA A 153 -9.48 -15.85 -5.77
C ALA A 153 -8.44 -15.39 -4.74
N LEU A 154 -7.25 -14.98 -5.20
CA LEU A 154 -6.20 -14.43 -4.34
C LEU A 154 -6.60 -13.09 -3.72
N GLY A 155 -7.28 -12.24 -4.47
CA GLY A 155 -7.86 -10.99 -4.00
C GLY A 155 -8.83 -11.20 -2.85
N LEU A 156 -9.78 -12.10 -3.03
CA LEU A 156 -10.78 -12.44 -2.03
C LEU A 156 -10.15 -13.11 -0.81
N ALA A 157 -9.26 -14.09 -1.01
CA ALA A 157 -8.57 -14.79 0.07
C ALA A 157 -7.71 -13.83 0.90
N GLY A 158 -6.97 -12.92 0.24
CA GLY A 158 -6.17 -11.90 0.90
C GLY A 158 -7.00 -10.93 1.71
N LEU A 159 -8.12 -10.43 1.16
CA LEU A 159 -9.06 -9.56 1.88
C LEU A 159 -9.66 -10.27 3.09
N LEU A 160 -10.11 -11.51 2.95
CA LEU A 160 -10.68 -12.30 4.05
C LEU A 160 -9.65 -12.56 5.15
N ALA A 161 -8.42 -12.95 4.79
CA ALA A 161 -7.34 -13.17 5.75
C ALA A 161 -7.01 -11.89 6.52
N ALA A 162 -6.95 -10.76 5.81
CA ALA A 162 -6.70 -9.45 6.40
C ALA A 162 -7.83 -9.05 7.38
N GLU A 163 -9.10 -9.19 6.99
CA GLU A 163 -10.27 -8.97 7.86
C GLU A 163 -10.25 -9.86 9.12
N LEU A 164 -9.96 -11.16 8.96
CA LEU A 164 -9.88 -12.09 10.08
C LEU A 164 -8.76 -11.72 11.06
N LEU A 165 -7.60 -11.29 10.54
CA LEU A 165 -6.48 -10.83 11.35
C LEU A 165 -6.87 -9.58 12.14
N VAL A 166 -7.49 -8.59 11.50
CA VAL A 166 -7.95 -7.36 12.16
C VAL A 166 -8.98 -7.68 13.26
N ARG A 167 -9.95 -8.55 12.97
CA ARG A 167 -10.93 -9.00 13.98
C ARG A 167 -10.26 -9.67 15.17
N ARG A 168 -9.22 -10.48 14.93
CA ARG A 168 -8.48 -11.15 16.01
C ARG A 168 -7.71 -10.15 16.86
N VAL A 169 -7.04 -9.17 16.25
CA VAL A 169 -6.30 -8.13 16.97
C VAL A 169 -7.26 -7.25 17.79
N ARG A 170 -8.41 -6.86 17.23
CA ARG A 170 -9.44 -6.11 17.98
C ARG A 170 -9.94 -6.87 19.21
N ARG A 171 -10.16 -8.18 19.11
CA ARG A 171 -10.55 -9.01 20.27
C ARG A 171 -9.48 -9.05 21.36
N LEU A 172 -8.20 -9.03 20.98
CA LEU A 172 -7.08 -9.06 21.92
C LEU A 172 -6.87 -7.72 22.64
N LEU A 173 -7.24 -6.61 22.01
CA LEU A 173 -7.08 -5.26 22.57
C LEU A 173 -8.19 -4.88 23.57
N GLY A 174 -9.21 -5.72 23.74
CA GLY A 174 -10.38 -5.45 24.58
C GLY A 174 -11.37 -4.48 23.91
N PRO A 175 -12.67 -4.55 24.26
CA PRO A 175 -13.66 -3.55 23.87
C PRO A 175 -13.42 -2.19 24.54
#